data_AF-A0A348WNP7-F1
#
_entry.id   AF-A0A348WNP7-F1
#
_cell.length_a   1.000
_cell.length_b   1.000
_cell.length_c   1.000
_cell.angle_alpha   90.00
_cell.angle_beta   90.00
_cell.angle_gamma   90.00
#
_symmetry.space_group_name_H-M   'P 1'
#
loop_
_entity.id
_entity.type
_entity.pdbx_description
1 polymer ?
#
loop_
_entity_poly.entity_id
_entity_poly.type
_entity_poly.pdbx_seq_one_letter_code
_entity_poly.pdbx_strand_id
1 'polypeptide(L)'
;TGWAVEANLLSTHMEYAADSATPAMNEEETLQAAQLIESESQLKEVVKASDKRPDYVPGALVRVKVDQNHWLTAGVQRDLVATFTGDQVFAPLSIDDGRNLAWFAQQEEVLASGLLWPEIKRQIPFKPQLMVEPMGDGMLIAYAQSPTYRAYMDGWIPILTNSLFLAPAKTH
;
A
#
# COMPACT_ATOMS: atom_id res chain seq x y z
N THR A 1 -36.82 -8.67 4.95
CA THR A 1 -35.49 -8.08 5.26
C THR A 1 -35.51 -6.57 5.26
N GLY A 2 -36.50 -5.89 4.65
CA GLY A 2 -36.66 -4.42 4.74
C GLY A 2 -36.64 -3.87 6.18
N TRP A 3 -37.24 -4.61 7.13
CA TRP A 3 -37.16 -4.26 8.57
C TRP A 3 -35.72 -4.11 9.11
N ALA A 4 -34.75 -4.85 8.56
CA ALA A 4 -33.36 -4.78 9.01
C ALA A 4 -32.65 -3.52 8.48
N VAL A 5 -33.07 -3.02 7.31
CA VAL A 5 -32.66 -1.72 6.78
C VAL A 5 -33.26 -0.60 7.62
N GLU A 6 -34.57 -0.65 7.90
CA GLU A 6 -35.27 0.32 8.76
C GLU A 6 -34.69 0.39 10.18
N ALA A 7 -34.28 -0.75 10.73
CA ALA A 7 -33.64 -0.84 12.04
C ALA A 7 -32.14 -0.50 12.03
N ASN A 8 -31.56 -0.06 10.90
CA ASN A 8 -30.11 0.18 10.73
C ASN A 8 -29.22 -1.03 11.08
N LEU A 9 -29.74 -2.25 10.94
CA LEU A 9 -29.00 -3.50 11.15
C LEU A 9 -28.33 -4.00 9.87
N LEU A 10 -28.77 -3.50 8.71
CA LEU A 10 -28.20 -3.81 7.41
C LEU A 10 -27.84 -2.50 6.70
N SER A 11 -26.54 -2.29 6.44
CA SER A 11 -26.00 -1.08 5.81
C SER A 11 -26.25 -1.06 4.28
N THR A 12 -27.50 -1.18 3.88
CA THR A 12 -27.99 -1.05 2.50
C THR A 12 -29.34 -0.34 2.52
N HIS A 13 -29.91 -0.05 1.36
CA HIS A 13 -31.24 0.58 1.24
C HIS A 13 -32.15 -0.28 0.34
N MET A 14 -33.46 -0.08 0.45
CA MET A 14 -34.41 -0.59 -0.54
C MET A 14 -34.45 0.38 -1.72
N GLU A 15 -34.71 -0.12 -2.93
CA GLU A 15 -34.76 0.71 -4.13
C GLU A 15 -36.21 0.86 -4.62
N TYR A 16 -36.54 2.04 -5.17
CA TYR A 16 -37.75 2.23 -5.95
C TYR A 16 -37.72 1.39 -7.23
N ALA A 17 -38.88 1.20 -7.87
CA ALA A 17 -38.93 0.55 -9.16
C ALA A 17 -38.16 1.36 -10.23
N ALA A 18 -37.45 0.69 -11.13
CA ALA A 18 -36.61 1.33 -12.14
C ALA A 18 -37.35 2.33 -13.04
N ASP A 19 -38.66 2.11 -13.28
CA ASP A 19 -39.49 2.94 -14.15
C ASP A 19 -40.26 4.05 -13.39
N SER A 20 -39.98 4.26 -12.11
CA SER A 20 -40.68 5.25 -11.27
C SER A 20 -39.99 6.62 -11.29
N ALA A 21 -40.79 7.69 -11.15
CA ALA A 21 -40.27 9.05 -11.07
C ALA A 21 -39.41 9.20 -9.79
N THR A 22 -38.17 9.66 -9.94
CA THR A 22 -37.22 9.82 -8.84
C THR A 22 -37.71 10.92 -7.88
N PRO A 23 -38.02 10.60 -6.61
CA PRO A 23 -38.28 11.65 -5.62
C PRO A 23 -36.97 12.42 -5.34
N ALA A 24 -37.08 13.67 -4.89
CA ALA A 24 -35.92 14.48 -4.53
C ALA A 24 -35.08 13.75 -3.46
N MET A 25 -33.79 13.59 -3.72
CA MET A 25 -32.85 12.84 -2.89
C MET A 25 -32.91 13.35 -1.44
N ASN A 26 -33.36 12.50 -0.53
CA ASN A 26 -33.41 12.78 0.90
C ASN A 26 -32.55 11.74 1.61
N GLU A 27 -31.48 12.17 2.29
CA GLU A 27 -30.43 11.29 2.83
C GLU A 27 -30.93 10.38 3.98
N GLU A 28 -32.14 10.60 4.50
CA GLU A 28 -32.71 9.89 5.65
C GLU A 28 -33.76 8.83 5.31
N GLU A 29 -34.05 8.55 4.02
CA GLU A 29 -35.07 7.56 3.64
C GLU A 29 -34.49 6.16 3.36
N THR A 30 -35.19 5.14 3.87
CA THR A 30 -34.88 3.72 3.67
C THR A 30 -35.10 3.23 2.24
N LEU A 31 -35.75 4.05 1.40
CA LEU A 31 -35.97 3.86 -0.03
C LEU A 31 -35.16 4.87 -0.84
N GLN A 32 -34.36 4.41 -1.80
CA GLN A 32 -33.59 5.26 -2.73
C GLN A 32 -33.89 4.92 -4.19
N ALA A 33 -33.39 5.73 -5.11
CA ALA A 33 -33.54 5.51 -6.55
C ALA A 33 -32.90 4.18 -6.99
N ALA A 34 -33.49 3.52 -8.00
CA ALA A 34 -32.99 2.24 -8.50
C ALA A 34 -31.57 2.35 -9.09
N GLN A 35 -30.68 1.45 -8.70
CA GLN A 35 -29.36 1.31 -9.30
C GLN A 35 -29.38 0.19 -10.34
N LEU A 36 -29.39 0.56 -11.63
CA LEU A 36 -29.32 -0.40 -12.72
C LEU A 36 -27.90 -0.96 -12.87
N ILE A 37 -27.74 -2.24 -12.54
CA ILE A 37 -26.50 -3.00 -12.73
C ILE A 37 -26.66 -3.88 -13.98
N GLU A 38 -26.07 -3.44 -15.08
CA GLU A 38 -26.22 -4.02 -16.43
C GLU A 38 -25.26 -5.19 -16.70
N SER A 39 -24.25 -5.39 -15.87
CA SER A 39 -23.28 -6.48 -16.03
C SER A 39 -22.66 -6.96 -14.73
N GLU A 40 -22.13 -8.19 -14.73
CA GLU A 40 -21.36 -8.74 -13.60
C GLU A 40 -20.11 -7.89 -13.30
N SER A 41 -19.48 -7.31 -14.32
CA SER A 41 -18.36 -6.38 -14.16
C SER A 41 -18.78 -5.12 -13.41
N GLN A 42 -19.93 -4.55 -13.76
CA GLN A 42 -20.48 -3.39 -13.06
C GLN A 42 -20.82 -3.72 -11.61
N LEU A 43 -21.40 -4.90 -11.33
CA LEU A 43 -21.65 -5.35 -9.96
C LEU A 43 -20.36 -5.38 -9.12
N LYS A 44 -19.26 -5.92 -9.69
CA LYS A 44 -17.97 -5.97 -9.02
C LYS A 44 -17.41 -4.59 -8.71
N GLU A 45 -17.62 -3.60 -9.58
CA GLU A 45 -17.21 -2.22 -9.31
C GLU A 45 -18.08 -1.56 -8.23
N VAL A 46 -19.41 -1.78 -8.25
CA VAL A 46 -20.33 -1.21 -7.25
C VAL A 46 -20.06 -1.77 -5.85
N VAL A 47 -19.71 -3.06 -5.75
CA VAL A 47 -19.44 -3.73 -4.46
C VAL A 47 -18.00 -3.47 -3.96
N LYS A 48 -17.11 -2.93 -4.80
CA LYS A 48 -15.77 -2.54 -4.32
C LYS A 48 -15.92 -1.42 -3.31
N ALA A 49 -15.42 -1.65 -2.11
CA ALA A 49 -15.31 -0.63 -1.09
C ALA A 49 -14.42 0.53 -1.59
N SER A 50 -14.94 1.76 -1.50
CA SER A 50 -14.27 2.99 -1.93
C SER A 50 -12.96 3.26 -1.18
N ASP A 51 -12.92 2.94 0.12
CA ASP A 51 -11.81 3.26 1.04
C ASP A 51 -11.20 2.02 1.69
N LYS A 52 -11.10 0.91 0.95
CA LYS A 52 -10.49 -0.33 1.46
C LYS A 52 -8.96 -0.21 1.51
N ARG A 53 -8.38 -0.43 2.70
CA ARG A 53 -6.94 -0.67 2.88
C ARG A 53 -6.49 -1.97 2.21
N PRO A 54 -5.22 -2.09 1.79
CA PRO A 54 -4.69 -3.35 1.27
C PRO A 54 -4.97 -4.54 2.21
N ASP A 55 -5.12 -5.74 1.66
CA ASP A 55 -5.34 -6.92 2.49
C ASP A 55 -4.08 -7.28 3.28
N TYR A 56 -4.25 -7.59 4.56
CA TYR A 56 -3.15 -7.90 5.46
C TYR A 56 -2.38 -9.15 5.00
N VAL A 57 -1.07 -9.02 4.80
CA VAL A 57 -0.18 -10.14 4.48
C VAL A 57 0.46 -10.67 5.77
N PRO A 58 0.25 -11.97 6.12
CA PRO A 58 0.86 -12.56 7.32
C PRO A 58 2.39 -12.52 7.32
N GLY A 59 2.99 -12.71 6.15
CA GLY A 59 4.42 -12.66 5.95
C GLY A 59 4.83 -13.28 4.63
N ALA A 60 5.67 -12.58 3.87
CA ALA A 60 6.30 -13.08 2.65
C ALA A 60 7.74 -12.56 2.56
N LEU A 61 8.58 -13.26 1.80
CA LEU A 61 9.89 -12.75 1.38
C LEU A 61 9.77 -12.17 -0.01
N VAL A 62 10.13 -10.90 -0.15
CA VAL A 62 10.00 -10.15 -1.40
C VAL A 62 11.35 -9.64 -1.88
N ARG A 63 11.54 -9.66 -3.20
CA ARG A 63 12.74 -9.13 -3.85
C ARG A 63 12.67 -7.60 -3.90
N VAL A 64 13.81 -6.97 -3.59
CA VAL A 64 13.97 -5.53 -3.56
C VAL A 64 15.18 -5.15 -4.41
N LYS A 65 15.03 -4.11 -5.23
CA LYS A 65 16.11 -3.46 -5.96
C LYS A 65 16.59 -2.25 -5.18
N VAL A 66 17.89 -2.00 -5.18
CA VAL A 66 18.53 -0.93 -4.42
C VAL A 66 19.25 0.03 -5.35
N ASP A 67 19.03 1.34 -5.18
CA ASP A 67 19.80 2.38 -5.86
C ASP A 67 21.27 2.32 -5.39
N GLN A 68 22.21 2.29 -6.33
CA GLN A 68 23.64 2.19 -6.05
C GLN A 68 24.35 3.54 -6.09
N ASN A 69 23.65 4.60 -6.47
CA ASN A 69 24.24 5.93 -6.68
C ASN A 69 24.09 6.84 -5.46
N HIS A 70 23.57 6.33 -4.34
CA HIS A 70 23.36 7.09 -3.13
C HIS A 70 24.28 6.62 -2.00
N TRP A 71 24.80 7.56 -1.21
CA TRP A 71 25.73 7.24 -0.12
C TRP A 71 25.10 6.33 0.95
N LEU A 72 23.80 6.44 1.17
CA LEU A 72 23.08 5.63 2.18
C LEU A 72 23.11 4.14 1.86
N THR A 73 23.20 3.78 0.58
CA THR A 73 23.22 2.40 0.08
C THR A 73 24.64 1.94 -0.28
N ALA A 74 25.66 2.73 0.05
CA ALA A 74 27.05 2.37 -0.20
C ALA A 74 27.43 1.05 0.50
N GLY A 75 28.09 0.16 -0.23
CA GLY A 75 28.53 -1.15 0.27
C GLY A 75 27.44 -2.22 0.30
N VAL A 76 26.26 -1.96 -0.28
CA VAL A 76 25.11 -2.87 -0.29
C VAL A 76 24.84 -3.38 -1.70
N GLN A 77 24.42 -4.65 -1.81
CA GLN A 77 24.13 -5.26 -3.11
C GLN A 77 22.92 -4.62 -3.80
N ARG A 78 22.90 -4.69 -5.13
CA ARG A 78 21.80 -4.19 -6.00
C ARG A 78 20.47 -4.89 -5.75
N ASP A 79 20.54 -6.15 -5.34
CA ASP A 79 19.41 -7.04 -5.18
C ASP A 79 19.38 -7.55 -3.74
N LEU A 80 18.31 -7.25 -3.02
CA LEU A 80 18.08 -7.70 -1.65
C LEU A 80 16.77 -8.49 -1.55
N VAL A 81 16.58 -9.15 -0.41
CA VAL A 81 15.31 -9.73 0.00
C VAL A 81 14.85 -9.03 1.27
N ALA A 82 13.59 -8.63 1.34
CA ALA A 82 12.97 -8.07 2.53
C ALA A 82 11.80 -8.95 2.97
N THR A 83 11.44 -8.85 4.25
CA THR A 83 10.15 -9.36 4.72
C THR A 83 9.06 -8.37 4.36
N PHE A 84 7.92 -8.86 3.88
CA PHE A 84 6.70 -8.08 3.74
C PHE A 84 5.64 -8.65 4.67
N THR A 85 5.18 -7.82 5.62
CA THR A 85 4.09 -8.15 6.54
C THR A 85 3.21 -6.92 6.73
N GLY A 86 1.92 -7.16 6.95
CA GLY A 86 0.94 -6.10 7.11
C GLY A 86 0.29 -5.66 5.80
N ASP A 87 -0.26 -4.45 5.82
CA ASP A 87 -1.06 -3.85 4.77
C ASP A 87 -0.56 -2.45 4.36
N GLN A 88 0.63 -2.06 4.85
CA GLN A 88 1.20 -0.74 4.56
C GLN A 88 1.92 -0.75 3.21
N VAL A 89 1.31 -0.08 2.23
CA VAL A 89 1.89 0.12 0.89
C VAL A 89 1.99 1.62 0.63
N PHE A 90 3.20 2.13 0.48
CA PHE A 90 3.46 3.56 0.30
C PHE A 90 3.53 3.91 -1.19
N ALA A 91 3.11 5.12 -1.54
CA ALA A 91 3.43 5.69 -2.84
C ALA A 91 4.91 6.09 -2.91
N PRO A 92 5.56 6.04 -4.07
CA PRO A 92 6.91 6.58 -4.23
C PRO A 92 6.94 8.08 -3.98
N LEU A 93 8.01 8.57 -3.35
CA LEU A 93 8.30 10.01 -3.27
C LEU A 93 8.57 10.59 -4.66
N SER A 94 8.17 11.84 -4.88
CA SER A 94 8.62 12.60 -6.05
C SER A 94 10.10 12.98 -5.90
N ILE A 95 10.73 13.42 -7.00
CA ILE A 95 12.13 13.89 -6.96
C ILE A 95 12.28 15.20 -6.18
N ASP A 96 11.20 15.97 -6.08
CA ASP A 96 11.14 17.24 -5.35
C ASP A 96 11.03 17.02 -3.84
N ASP A 97 10.34 15.95 -3.43
CA ASP A 97 10.17 15.58 -2.02
C ASP A 97 11.33 14.75 -1.47
N GLY A 98 12.04 13.98 -2.30
CA GLY A 98 13.13 13.16 -1.80
C GLY A 98 13.67 12.12 -2.77
N ARG A 99 14.08 10.97 -2.24
CA ARG A 99 14.62 9.84 -3.01
C ARG A 99 14.05 8.51 -2.51
N ASN A 100 13.68 7.66 -3.46
CA ASN A 100 13.34 6.26 -3.22
C ASN A 100 14.61 5.42 -3.48
N LEU A 101 15.24 4.92 -2.43
CA LEU A 101 16.57 4.29 -2.51
C LEU A 101 16.51 2.77 -2.59
N ALA A 102 15.36 2.18 -2.28
CA ALA A 102 15.10 0.78 -2.56
C ALA A 102 13.61 0.60 -2.87
N TRP A 103 13.27 -0.30 -3.80
CA TRP A 103 11.90 -0.57 -4.21
C TRP A 103 11.67 -2.06 -4.48
N PHE A 104 10.43 -2.53 -4.32
CA PHE A 104 10.09 -3.91 -4.62
C PHE A 104 10.25 -4.21 -6.12
N ALA A 105 10.71 -5.41 -6.45
CA ALA A 105 10.94 -5.85 -7.82
C ALA A 105 9.64 -5.92 -8.65
N GLN A 106 9.78 -6.15 -9.96
CA GLN A 106 8.64 -6.30 -10.88
C GLN A 106 7.70 -7.45 -10.47
N GLN A 107 6.44 -7.38 -10.88
CA GLN A 107 5.35 -8.26 -10.44
C GLN A 107 5.68 -9.75 -10.56
N GLU A 108 6.35 -10.15 -11.65
CA GLU A 108 6.68 -11.53 -11.98
C GLU A 108 7.72 -12.11 -11.01
N GLU A 109 8.60 -11.26 -10.48
CA GLU A 109 9.77 -11.64 -9.69
C GLU A 109 9.68 -11.23 -8.22
N VAL A 110 8.71 -10.38 -7.86
CA VAL A 110 8.64 -9.76 -6.53
C VAL A 110 8.56 -10.78 -5.40
N LEU A 111 7.91 -11.93 -5.62
CA LEU A 111 7.82 -12.99 -4.62
C LEU A 111 9.08 -13.86 -4.64
N ALA A 112 9.85 -13.82 -3.56
CA ALA A 112 10.98 -14.72 -3.37
C ALA A 112 10.55 -16.04 -2.68
N SER A 113 9.68 -15.94 -1.67
CA SER A 113 9.14 -17.09 -0.92
C SER A 113 7.91 -16.68 -0.09
N GLY A 114 7.07 -17.65 0.29
CA GLY A 114 5.87 -17.45 1.10
C GLY A 114 4.61 -17.23 0.26
N LEU A 115 3.58 -16.64 0.88
CA LEU A 115 2.29 -16.37 0.25
C LEU A 115 2.04 -14.86 0.21
N LEU A 116 1.72 -14.35 -0.97
CA LEU A 116 1.46 -12.95 -1.21
C LEU A 116 0.19 -12.86 -2.06
N TRP A 117 -0.82 -12.14 -1.57
CA TRP A 117 -2.12 -12.04 -2.22
C TRP A 117 -1.97 -11.50 -3.65
N PRO A 118 -2.74 -12.00 -4.64
CA PRO A 118 -2.65 -11.52 -6.02
C PRO A 118 -2.79 -10.00 -6.16
N GLU A 119 -3.63 -9.39 -5.33
CA GLU A 119 -3.87 -7.95 -5.26
C GLU A 119 -2.61 -7.20 -4.83
N ILE A 120 -1.98 -7.66 -3.75
CA ILE A 120 -0.72 -7.09 -3.24
C ILE A 120 0.41 -7.32 -4.24
N LYS A 121 0.48 -8.51 -4.85
CA LYS A 121 1.51 -8.85 -5.85
C LYS A 121 1.47 -7.90 -7.05
N ARG A 122 0.27 -7.43 -7.40
CA ARG A 122 0.04 -6.42 -8.43
C ARG A 122 0.30 -4.99 -7.95
N GLN A 123 0.10 -4.69 -6.67
CA GLN A 123 0.17 -3.32 -6.13
C GLN A 123 1.59 -2.88 -5.70
N ILE A 124 2.36 -3.77 -5.08
CA ILE A 124 3.66 -3.42 -4.49
C ILE A 124 4.83 -3.26 -5.48
N PRO A 125 4.83 -3.79 -6.72
CA PRO A 125 5.94 -3.59 -7.64
C PRO A 125 6.32 -2.12 -7.79
N PHE A 126 7.62 -1.84 -7.73
CA PHE A 126 8.21 -0.48 -7.78
C PHE A 126 7.80 0.47 -6.66
N LYS A 127 7.03 0.02 -5.66
CA LYS A 127 6.77 0.80 -4.44
C LYS A 127 8.01 0.82 -3.55
N PRO A 128 8.24 1.91 -2.81
CA PRO A 128 9.46 2.07 -2.05
C PRO A 128 9.48 1.16 -0.82
N GLN A 129 10.67 0.63 -0.56
CA GLN A 129 11.04 -0.05 0.68
C GLN A 129 11.95 0.83 1.54
N LEU A 130 12.75 1.71 0.93
CA LEU A 130 13.62 2.68 1.61
C LEU A 130 13.44 4.06 0.97
N MET A 131 13.13 5.05 1.79
CA MET A 131 12.91 6.44 1.39
C MET A 131 13.78 7.37 2.23
N VAL A 132 14.23 8.45 1.61
CA VAL A 132 14.85 9.58 2.31
C VAL A 132 14.22 10.90 1.84
N GLU A 133 13.85 11.74 2.79
CA GLU A 133 13.23 13.05 2.58
C GLU A 133 13.96 14.09 3.45
N PRO A 134 14.41 15.23 2.90
CA PRO A 134 14.96 16.32 3.71
C PRO A 134 13.87 16.91 4.60
N MET A 135 14.20 17.22 5.85
CA MET A 135 13.25 17.76 6.82
C MET A 135 13.96 18.78 7.71
N GLY A 136 13.70 20.07 7.48
CA GLY A 136 14.44 21.17 8.13
C GLY A 136 15.94 21.06 7.85
N ASP A 137 16.75 21.15 8.90
CA ASP A 137 18.22 20.98 8.86
C ASP A 137 18.63 19.49 8.80
N GLY A 138 17.66 18.58 8.83
CA GLY A 138 17.85 17.14 8.91
C GLY A 138 17.30 16.36 7.72
N MET A 139 17.14 15.05 7.93
CA MET A 139 16.47 14.16 6.98
C MET A 139 15.67 13.08 7.71
N LEU A 140 14.55 12.68 7.11
CA LEU A 140 13.75 11.53 7.50
C LEU A 140 14.19 10.34 6.64
N ILE A 141 14.63 9.25 7.29
CA ILE A 141 14.91 7.98 6.62
C ILE A 141 13.83 6.99 7.03
N ALA A 142 13.03 6.55 6.06
CA ALA A 142 11.88 5.69 6.31
C ALA A 142 12.03 4.32 5.63
N TYR A 143 11.71 3.27 6.39
CA TYR A 143 11.66 1.90 5.89
C TYR A 143 10.21 1.43 5.89
N ALA A 144 9.71 1.00 4.73
CA ALA A 144 8.33 0.51 4.63
C ALA A 144 8.12 -0.83 5.36
N GLN A 145 9.18 -1.63 5.44
CA GLN A 145 9.23 -2.88 6.21
C GLN A 145 10.46 -2.86 7.10
N SER A 146 10.37 -3.52 8.26
CA SER A 146 11.46 -3.52 9.25
C SER A 146 12.81 -3.97 8.64
N PRO A 147 13.87 -3.16 8.74
CA PRO A 147 15.21 -3.54 8.25
C PRO A 147 15.92 -4.55 9.17
N THR A 148 15.36 -4.83 10.34
CA THR A 148 15.97 -5.68 11.38
C THR A 148 15.14 -6.89 11.72
N TYR A 149 14.14 -7.26 10.89
CA TYR A 149 13.26 -8.39 11.20
C TYR A 149 14.09 -9.67 11.41
N ARG A 150 14.21 -10.05 12.68
CA ARG A 150 15.05 -11.16 13.20
C ARG A 150 16.52 -11.15 12.72
N ALA A 151 16.99 -10.04 12.16
CA ALA A 151 18.33 -9.90 11.57
C ALA A 151 18.70 -10.99 10.52
N TYR A 152 17.71 -11.60 9.86
CA TYR A 152 17.96 -12.70 8.92
C TYR A 152 18.23 -12.24 7.47
N MET A 153 17.86 -11.01 7.13
CA MET A 153 17.95 -10.53 5.75
C MET A 153 19.27 -9.78 5.54
N ASP A 154 20.14 -10.36 4.72
CA ASP A 154 21.43 -9.75 4.37
C ASP A 154 21.25 -8.40 3.66
N GLY A 155 22.20 -7.50 3.86
CA GLY A 155 22.24 -6.18 3.24
C GLY A 155 21.46 -5.07 3.95
N TRP A 156 20.45 -5.39 4.77
CA TRP A 156 19.68 -4.36 5.49
C TRP A 156 20.41 -3.75 6.70
N ILE A 157 21.19 -4.56 7.43
CA ILE A 157 21.96 -4.08 8.59
C ILE A 157 23.02 -3.04 8.19
N PRO A 158 23.78 -3.20 7.09
CA PRO A 158 24.64 -2.12 6.59
C PRO A 158 23.89 -0.84 6.23
N ILE A 159 22.72 -0.90 5.57
CA ILE A 159 21.90 0.31 5.29
C ILE A 159 21.50 0.99 6.59
N LEU A 160 21.04 0.22 7.59
CA LEU A 160 20.67 0.77 8.88
C LEU A 160 21.87 1.43 9.58
N THR A 161 23.04 0.78 9.52
CA THR A 161 24.30 1.35 10.03
C THR A 161 24.63 2.67 9.34
N ASN A 162 24.54 2.73 8.01
CA ASN A 162 24.73 3.97 7.25
C ASN A 162 23.73 5.06 7.69
N SER A 163 22.47 4.67 7.90
CA SER A 163 21.42 5.60 8.36
C SER A 163 21.71 6.18 9.74
N LEU A 164 22.25 5.38 10.66
CA LEU A 164 22.53 5.81 12.03
C LEU A 164 23.82 6.63 12.14
N PHE A 165 24.86 6.26 11.41
CA PHE A 165 26.20 6.83 11.61
C PHE A 165 26.62 7.82 10.53
N LEU A 166 26.18 7.65 9.28
CA LEU A 166 26.55 8.56 8.19
C LEU A 166 25.55 9.70 8.02
N ALA A 167 24.25 9.46 8.25
CA ALA A 167 23.23 10.49 8.07
C ALA A 167 23.48 11.76 8.90
N PRO A 168 23.84 11.69 10.20
CA PRO A 168 24.11 12.90 11.00
C PRO A 168 25.30 13.73 10.51
N ALA A 169 26.24 13.11 9.77
CA ALA A 169 27.37 13.81 9.15
C ALA A 169 27.03 14.42 7.78
N LYS A 170 25.81 14.17 7.27
CA LYS A 170 25.30 14.66 5.98
C LYS A 170 24.22 15.74 6.13
N THR A 171 23.75 15.96 7.35
CA THR A 171 22.85 17.05 7.74
C THR A 171 23.70 18.27 8.15
N HIS A 172 23.33 19.47 7.68
CA HIS A 172 24.06 20.72 7.94
C HIS A 172 23.28 21.61 8.88
#